data_AF-T0S725-F1
#
_entry.id   AF-T0S725-F1
#
_cell.length_a   1.000
_cell.length_b   1.000
_cell.length_c   1.000
_cell.angle_alpha   90.00
_cell.angle_beta   90.00
_cell.angle_gamma   90.00
#
_symmetry.space_group_name_H-M   'P 1'
#
loop_
_entity.id
_entity.type
_entity.pdbx_description
1 polymer ?
#
loop_
_entity_poly.entity_id
_entity_poly.type
_entity_poly.pdbx_seq_one_letter_code
_entity_poly.pdbx_strand_id
1 'polypeptide(L)'
;MNKEIVYERINEPKLFNNVPPVTLTDKTLEERKEKLLSIMAKEQYDALIIYADKEHGSNFEYFTGFIPRFEEGLLIIDKNGKATLVLGNENLKMSKHSRIGANLIHYPQFSLPNQPMDNEKI
;
A
#
# COMPACT_ATOMS: atom_id res chain seq x y z
N MET A 1 -42.55 9.21 -18.62
CA MET A 1 -42.27 10.46 -17.89
C MET A 1 -40.81 10.81 -18.10
N ASN A 2 -40.50 11.77 -18.97
CA ASN A 2 -39.14 12.27 -19.13
C ASN A 2 -38.86 13.25 -17.99
N LYS A 3 -37.98 12.90 -17.06
CA LYS A 3 -37.50 13.86 -16.06
C LYS A 3 -36.43 14.72 -16.70
N GLU A 4 -36.67 16.02 -16.75
CA GLU A 4 -35.68 17.01 -17.14
C GLU A 4 -34.62 17.10 -16.03
N ILE A 5 -33.37 16.80 -16.36
CA ILE A 5 -32.24 16.92 -15.44
C ILE A 5 -31.68 18.33 -15.59
N VAL A 6 -31.70 19.11 -14.51
CA VAL A 6 -31.20 20.48 -14.48
C VAL A 6 -30.00 20.53 -13.54
N TYR A 7 -28.90 21.15 -13.98
CA TYR A 7 -27.71 21.34 -13.17
C TYR A 7 -27.86 22.57 -12.28
N GLU A 8 -27.56 22.43 -10.99
CA GLU A 8 -27.46 23.55 -10.06
C GLU A 8 -26.04 24.14 -10.12
N ARG A 9 -25.94 25.47 -10.15
CA ARG A 9 -24.65 26.16 -10.10
C ARG A 9 -24.29 26.42 -8.64
N ILE A 10 -23.34 25.66 -8.12
CA ILE A 10 -22.79 25.85 -6.77
C ILE A 10 -21.52 26.69 -6.81
N ASN A 11 -21.16 27.29 -5.66
CA ASN A 11 -19.90 28.01 -5.51
C ASN A 11 -18.70 27.05 -5.56
N GLU A 12 -17.57 27.52 -6.09
CA GLU A 12 -16.33 26.76 -6.06
C GLU A 12 -15.84 26.54 -4.62
N PRO A 13 -15.26 25.36 -4.31
CA PRO A 13 -14.69 25.11 -3.00
C PRO A 13 -13.53 26.05 -2.71
N LYS A 14 -13.37 26.43 -1.44
CA LYS A 14 -12.26 27.28 -0.99
C LYS A 14 -10.92 26.58 -1.26
N LEU A 15 -10.04 27.24 -2.01
CA LEU A 15 -8.68 26.78 -2.28
C LEU A 15 -7.68 27.30 -1.23
N PHE A 16 -6.64 26.52 -0.96
CA PHE A 16 -5.57 26.84 0.00
C PHE A 16 -4.20 26.90 -0.70
N ASN A 17 -4.03 27.82 -1.65
CA ASN A 17 -2.84 27.90 -2.50
C ASN A 17 -1.52 28.17 -1.75
N ASN A 18 -1.59 28.71 -0.53
CA ASN A 18 -0.42 29.03 0.29
C ASN A 18 0.01 27.87 1.22
N VAL A 19 -0.67 26.72 1.15
CA VAL A 19 -0.32 25.52 1.94
C VAL A 19 0.33 24.52 1.00
N PRO A 20 1.67 24.47 0.92
CA PRO A 20 2.35 23.51 0.07
C PRO A 20 2.11 22.08 0.60
N PRO A 21 1.98 21.07 -0.28
CA PRO A 21 1.91 19.68 0.15
C PRO A 21 3.24 19.26 0.79
N VAL A 22 3.17 18.64 1.97
CA VAL A 22 4.35 18.07 2.63
C VAL A 22 4.62 16.69 2.04
N THR A 23 5.69 16.59 1.24
CA THR A 23 6.09 15.31 0.63
C THR A 23 6.97 14.51 1.60
N LEU A 24 6.71 13.22 1.72
CA LEU A 24 7.57 12.31 2.48
C LEU A 24 8.89 12.09 1.74
N THR A 25 9.99 12.48 2.40
CA THR A 25 11.35 12.32 1.87
C THR A 25 11.83 10.87 2.02
N ASP A 26 12.79 10.46 1.19
CA ASP A 26 13.42 9.13 1.30
C ASP A 26 14.09 8.95 2.66
N LYS A 27 14.69 10.02 3.22
CA LYS A 27 15.24 10.03 4.58
C LYS A 27 14.19 9.65 5.62
N THR A 28 13.00 10.24 5.53
CA THR A 28 11.90 9.95 6.46
C THR A 28 11.49 8.47 6.39
N LEU A 29 11.51 7.86 5.22
CA LEU A 29 11.13 6.46 5.03
C LEU A 29 12.21 5.51 5.54
N GLU A 30 13.49 5.84 5.33
CA GLU A 30 14.60 5.07 5.90
C GLU A 30 14.55 5.12 7.43
N GLU A 31 14.36 6.30 8.02
CA GLU A 31 14.21 6.45 9.48
C GLU A 31 13.04 5.60 10.05
N ARG A 32 11.95 5.43 9.29
CA ARG A 32 10.84 4.54 9.68
C ARG A 32 11.27 3.08 9.68
N LYS A 33 11.97 2.65 8.64
CA LYS A 33 12.48 1.28 8.50
C LYS A 33 13.51 0.96 9.58
N GLU A 34 14.44 1.87 9.86
CA GLU A 34 15.46 1.69 10.91
C GLU A 34 14.84 1.56 12.30
N LYS A 35 13.83 2.37 12.62
CA LYS A 35 13.07 2.27 13.87
C LYS A 35 12.37 0.92 13.99
N LEU A 36 11.74 0.45 12.92
CA LEU A 36 11.10 -0.86 12.88
C LEU A 36 12.10 -1.98 13.19
N LEU A 37 13.25 -1.99 12.49
CA LEU A 37 14.28 -3.02 12.66
C LEU A 37 14.90 -2.99 14.06
N SER A 38 15.10 -1.80 14.62
CA SER A 38 15.59 -1.63 15.99
C SER A 38 14.64 -2.25 17.01
N ILE A 39 13.33 -2.06 16.84
CA ILE A 39 12.31 -2.66 17.70
C ILE A 39 12.27 -4.18 17.49
N MET A 40 12.27 -4.67 16.24
CA MET A 40 12.30 -6.10 15.95
C MET A 40 13.50 -6.80 16.59
N ALA A 41 14.69 -6.19 16.52
CA ALA A 41 15.89 -6.73 17.14
C ALA A 41 15.79 -6.78 18.68
N LYS A 42 15.26 -5.72 19.29
CA LYS A 42 15.05 -5.66 20.75
C LYS A 42 14.05 -6.73 21.23
N GLU A 43 12.95 -6.89 20.51
CA GLU A 43 11.87 -7.82 20.86
C GLU A 43 12.13 -9.26 20.32
N GLN A 44 13.26 -9.48 19.64
CA GLN A 44 13.69 -10.78 19.09
C GLN A 44 12.74 -11.39 18.06
N TYR A 45 12.15 -10.56 17.19
CA TYR A 45 11.33 -11.02 16.07
C TYR A 45 12.18 -11.31 14.84
N ASP A 46 12.03 -12.52 14.27
CA ASP A 46 12.70 -12.90 13.01
C ASP A 46 12.04 -12.26 11.78
N ALA A 47 10.74 -12.03 11.82
CA ALA A 47 9.98 -11.41 10.75
C ALA A 47 8.76 -10.66 11.29
N LEU A 48 8.36 -9.62 10.57
CA LEU A 48 7.11 -8.91 10.75
C LEU A 48 6.26 -9.05 9.49
N ILE A 49 4.97 -9.33 9.66
CA ILE A 49 4.00 -9.41 8.58
C ILE A 49 2.94 -8.33 8.82
N ILE A 50 2.79 -7.43 7.85
CA ILE A 50 1.80 -6.36 7.86
C ILE A 50 0.77 -6.69 6.79
N TYR A 51 -0.45 -6.98 7.23
CA TYR A 51 -1.59 -7.18 6.36
C TYR A 51 -2.26 -5.85 6.02
N ALA A 52 -2.76 -5.75 4.79
CA ALA A 52 -3.53 -4.61 4.32
C ALA A 52 -4.70 -5.06 3.46
N ASP A 53 -5.84 -4.44 3.72
CA ASP A 53 -7.04 -4.44 2.91
C ASP A 53 -7.61 -3.00 2.88
N LYS A 54 -8.88 -2.87 2.52
CA LYS A 54 -9.59 -1.60 2.48
C LYS A 54 -9.63 -0.90 3.85
N GLU A 55 -9.75 -1.66 4.93
CA GLU A 55 -9.90 -1.15 6.30
C GLU A 55 -8.53 -0.95 6.99
N HIS A 56 -7.51 -1.70 6.60
CA HIS A 56 -6.20 -1.79 7.28
C HIS A 56 -5.00 -1.42 6.39
N GLY A 57 -5.17 -0.50 5.44
CA GLY A 57 -4.10 -0.12 4.50
C GLY A 57 -2.98 0.77 5.07
N SER A 58 -3.23 1.55 6.13
CA SER A 58 -2.32 2.65 6.51
C SER A 58 -0.98 2.20 7.07
N ASN A 59 -0.91 1.07 7.80
CA ASN A 59 0.37 0.54 8.28
C ASN A 59 1.24 0.03 7.14
N PHE A 60 0.62 -0.55 6.12
CA PHE A 60 1.30 -0.96 4.90
C PHE A 60 1.80 0.26 4.13
N GLU A 61 0.93 1.25 3.88
CA GLU A 61 1.28 2.51 3.22
C GLU A 61 2.38 3.28 3.95
N TYR A 62 2.40 3.23 5.28
CA TYR A 62 3.43 3.88 6.08
C TYR A 62 4.86 3.49 5.67
N PHE A 63 5.05 2.25 5.20
CA PHE A 63 6.32 1.74 4.71
C PHE A 63 6.41 1.72 3.19
N THR A 64 5.35 1.32 2.49
CA THR A 64 5.39 1.12 1.02
C THR A 64 5.04 2.37 0.23
N GLY A 65 4.37 3.35 0.84
CA GLY A 65 3.87 4.55 0.16
C GLY A 65 2.68 4.30 -0.78
N PHE A 66 2.04 3.13 -0.72
CA PHE A 66 0.78 2.86 -1.41
C PHE A 66 -0.11 1.92 -0.57
N ILE A 67 -1.40 1.88 -0.86
CA ILE A 67 -2.33 0.87 -0.33
C ILE A 67 -2.70 -0.12 -1.44
N PRO A 68 -2.90 -1.42 -1.15
CA PRO A 68 -3.39 -2.40 -2.11
C PRO A 68 -4.89 -2.16 -2.38
N ARG A 69 -5.23 -1.03 -3.02
CA ARG A 69 -6.61 -0.59 -3.14
C ARG A 69 -7.44 -1.64 -3.87
N PHE A 70 -8.61 -1.96 -3.32
CA PHE A 70 -9.55 -2.97 -3.83
C PHE A 70 -9.09 -4.43 -3.72
N GLU A 71 -7.87 -4.68 -3.28
CA GLU A 71 -7.29 -6.01 -3.11
C GLU A 71 -6.76 -6.17 -1.68
N GLU A 72 -6.24 -7.34 -1.37
CA GLU A 72 -5.47 -7.59 -0.16
C GLU A 72 -3.97 -7.54 -0.47
N GLY A 73 -3.15 -7.39 0.56
CA GLY A 73 -1.70 -7.45 0.43
C GLY A 73 -0.99 -7.74 1.74
N LEU A 74 0.18 -8.37 1.64
CA LEU A 74 1.11 -8.51 2.76
C LEU A 74 2.42 -7.79 2.46
N LEU A 75 2.93 -7.09 3.46
CA LEU A 75 4.32 -6.68 3.53
C LEU A 75 5.01 -7.54 4.58
N ILE A 76 6.02 -8.31 4.16
CA ILE A 76 6.86 -9.12 5.02
C ILE A 76 8.21 -8.45 5.12
N ILE A 77 8.68 -8.16 6.34
CA ILE A 77 10.01 -7.61 6.60
C ILE A 77 10.74 -8.59 7.52
N ASP A 78 11.89 -9.10 7.09
CA ASP A 78 12.73 -9.94 7.95
C ASP A 78 13.66 -9.12 8.84
N LYS A 79 14.29 -9.77 9.83
CA LYS A 79 15.25 -9.15 10.75
C LYS A 79 16.47 -8.52 10.07
N ASN A 80 16.75 -8.86 8.82
CA ASN A 80 17.84 -8.26 8.03
C ASN A 80 17.37 -7.05 7.22
N GLY A 81 16.09 -6.67 7.34
CA GLY A 81 15.50 -5.56 6.61
C GLY A 81 15.14 -5.88 5.16
N LYS A 82 15.12 -7.16 4.76
CA LYS A 82 14.62 -7.58 3.46
C LYS A 82 13.10 -7.52 3.46
N ALA A 83 12.54 -6.75 2.52
CA ALA A 83 11.11 -6.65 2.32
C ALA A 83 10.61 -7.56 1.19
N THR A 84 9.41 -8.10 1.36
CA THR A 84 8.68 -8.86 0.34
C THR A 84 7.22 -8.42 0.34
N LEU A 85 6.72 -8.07 -0.84
CA LEU A 85 5.32 -7.74 -1.08
C LEU A 85 4.62 -8.97 -1.66
N VAL A 86 3.52 -9.38 -1.04
CA VAL A 86 2.61 -10.40 -1.56
C VAL A 86 1.36 -9.67 -2.03
N LEU A 87 1.09 -9.66 -3.34
CA LEU A 87 0.06 -8.81 -3.94
C LEU A 87 -0.84 -9.58 -4.92
N GLY A 88 -2.08 -9.12 -5.01
CA GLY A 88 -3.03 -9.48 -6.07
C GLY A 88 -2.70 -8.85 -7.42
N ASN A 89 -3.49 -9.20 -8.44
CA ASN A 89 -3.25 -8.90 -9.84
C ASN A 89 -3.11 -7.39 -10.13
N GLU A 90 -3.97 -6.56 -9.56
CA GLU A 90 -4.00 -5.11 -9.86
C GLU A 90 -2.82 -4.37 -9.23
N ASN A 91 -2.34 -4.87 -8.09
CA ASN A 91 -1.27 -4.23 -7.33
C ASN A 91 0.15 -4.71 -7.71
N LEU A 92 0.32 -5.71 -8.56
CA LEU A 92 1.66 -6.17 -9.00
C LEU A 92 2.55 -5.03 -9.52
N LYS A 93 1.98 -4.11 -10.30
CA LYS A 93 2.70 -2.92 -10.82
C LYS A 93 3.12 -1.94 -9.72
N MET A 94 2.39 -1.88 -8.62
CA MET A 94 2.65 -0.96 -7.51
C MET A 94 3.94 -1.29 -6.78
N SER A 95 4.42 -2.54 -6.84
CA SER A 95 5.75 -2.92 -6.34
C SER A 95 6.87 -2.01 -6.85
N LYS A 96 6.80 -1.56 -8.11
CA LYS A 96 7.80 -0.65 -8.72
C LYS A 96 7.72 0.79 -8.20
N HIS A 97 6.58 1.15 -7.62
CA HIS A 97 6.32 2.45 -7.01
C HIS A 97 6.44 2.41 -5.48
N SER A 98 6.73 1.24 -4.92
CA SER A 98 6.99 1.07 -3.50
C SER A 98 8.17 1.95 -3.08
N ARG A 99 7.98 2.66 -1.97
CA ARG A 99 8.98 3.52 -1.35
C ARG A 99 10.07 2.75 -0.59
N ILE A 100 9.92 1.44 -0.47
CA ILE A 100 10.95 0.51 -0.02
C ILE A 100 11.27 -0.49 -1.13
N GLY A 101 12.55 -0.84 -1.27
CA GLY A 101 12.97 -1.95 -2.13
C GLY A 101 12.44 -3.27 -1.59
N ALA A 102 11.64 -3.99 -2.38
CA ALA A 102 11.00 -5.23 -1.96
C ALA A 102 10.98 -6.26 -3.10
N ASN A 103 11.06 -7.53 -2.74
CA ASN A 103 10.74 -8.62 -3.66
C ASN A 103 9.23 -8.67 -3.89
N LEU A 104 8.80 -9.20 -5.03
CA LEU A 104 7.39 -9.37 -5.36
C LEU A 104 7.03 -10.85 -5.43
N ILE A 105 5.99 -11.21 -4.70
CA ILE A 105 5.27 -12.48 -4.82
C ILE A 105 3.86 -12.15 -5.30
N HIS A 106 3.45 -12.81 -6.38
CA HIS A 106 2.07 -12.76 -6.85
C HIS A 106 1.25 -13.81 -6.10
N TYR A 107 0.13 -13.39 -5.49
CA TYR A 107 -0.82 -14.29 -4.85
C TYR A 107 -2.24 -13.97 -5.33
N PRO A 108 -2.75 -14.71 -6.33
CA PRO A 108 -4.05 -14.44 -6.96
C PRO A 108 -5.22 -14.36 -5.99
N GLN A 109 -5.19 -15.09 -4.87
CA GLN A 109 -6.26 -15.09 -3.88
C GLN A 109 -6.46 -13.74 -3.17
N PHE A 110 -5.48 -12.84 -3.23
CA PHE A 110 -5.64 -11.46 -2.76
C PHE A 110 -6.29 -10.53 -3.78
N SER A 111 -6.55 -11.02 -5.00
CA SER A 111 -7.16 -10.24 -6.05
C SER A 111 -8.67 -10.19 -5.91
N LEU A 112 -9.31 -9.32 -6.68
CA LEU A 112 -10.77 -9.22 -6.69
C LEU A 112 -11.46 -10.53 -7.11
N PRO A 113 -12.71 -10.76 -6.65
CA PRO A 113 -13.50 -11.92 -7.08
C PRO A 113 -13.62 -12.01 -8.59
N ASN A 114 -13.54 -13.23 -9.13
CA ASN A 114 -13.61 -13.54 -10.57
C ASN A 114 -12.47 -12.98 -11.43
N GLN A 115 -11.32 -12.63 -10.84
CA GLN A 115 -10.13 -12.35 -11.62
C GLN A 115 -9.39 -13.63 -12.05
N PRO A 116 -8.64 -13.60 -13.16
CA PRO A 116 -7.86 -14.74 -13.61
C PRO A 116 -6.86 -15.21 -12.54
N MET A 117 -6.91 -16.50 -12.22
CA MET A 117 -5.94 -17.20 -11.35
C MET A 117 -5.00 -18.09 -12.17
N ASP A 118 -5.00 -17.92 -13.49
CA ASP A 118 -4.25 -18.75 -14.43
C ASP A 118 -2.75 -18.60 -14.16
N ASN A 119 -2.19 -19.57 -13.43
CA ASN A 119 -0.76 -19.93 -13.25
C ASN A 119 -0.48 -20.65 -11.89
N GLU A 120 -1.49 -21.02 -11.10
CA GLU A 120 -1.26 -21.82 -9.89
C GLU A 120 -0.96 -23.29 -10.22
N LYS A 121 0.27 -23.75 -9.93
CA LYS A 121 0.47 -25.15 -9.57
C LYS A 121 -0.02 -25.29 -8.12
N ILE A 122 -1.12 -26.03 -7.95
CA ILE A 122 -1.58 -26.54 -6.65
C ILE A 122 -0.45 -27.33 -5.97
#